data_AF-A0A2E0FGN7-F1
#
_entry.id   AF-A0A2E0FGN7-F1
#
_cell.length_a   1.000
_cell.length_b   1.000
_cell.length_c   1.000
_cell.angle_alpha   90.00
_cell.angle_beta   90.00
_cell.angle_gamma   90.00
#
_symmetry.space_group_name_H-M   'P 1'
#
loop_
_entity.id
_entity.type
_entity.pdbx_description
1 polymer ?
#
loop_
_entity_poly.entity_id
_entity_poly.type
_entity_poly.pdbx_seq_one_letter_code
_entity_poly.pdbx_strand_id
1 'polypeptide(L)' 'MKKRTKSEVFNDFIQGEPDMQLREKYYIQCFDKKVFEKVSDAQKHVKNQQKYYKTKSRIYQCKICGNYHITTKFK' A
#
# COMPACT_ATOMS: atom_id res chain seq x y z
N MET A 1 -9.10 1.58 -15.43
CA MET A 1 -9.41 0.55 -14.43
C MET A 1 -10.35 1.14 -13.39
N LYS A 2 -11.46 0.47 -13.06
CA LYS A 2 -12.44 0.93 -12.06
C LYS A 2 -11.81 0.86 -10.67
N LYS A 3 -11.91 1.92 -9.86
CA LYS A 3 -11.43 1.90 -8.46
C LYS A 3 -12.33 0.94 -7.67
N ARG A 4 -11.73 -0.05 -7.00
CA ARG A 4 -12.45 -0.98 -6.11
C ARG A 4 -12.48 -0.43 -4.69
N THR A 5 -13.58 -0.63 -4.00
CA THR A 5 -13.74 -0.30 -2.58
C THR A 5 -12.91 -1.24 -1.71
N LYS A 6 -12.63 -0.80 -0.47
CA LYS A 6 -11.94 -1.65 0.53
C LYS A 6 -12.67 -2.97 0.76
N SER A 7 -14.00 -2.94 0.83
CA SER A 7 -14.82 -4.15 1.07
C SER A 7 -14.72 -5.15 -0.10
N GLU A 8 -14.78 -4.67 -1.35
CA GLU A 8 -14.59 -5.53 -2.54
C GLU A 8 -13.18 -6.14 -2.58
N VAL A 9 -12.16 -5.36 -2.23
CA VAL A 9 -10.77 -5.84 -2.18
C VAL A 9 -10.61 -6.93 -1.13
N PHE A 10 -11.18 -6.73 0.06
CA PHE A 10 -11.08 -7.68 1.15
C PHE A 10 -11.80 -9.00 0.84
N ASN A 11 -13.07 -8.93 0.40
CA ASN A 11 -13.89 -10.11 0.17
C ASN A 11 -13.45 -10.89 -1.08
N ASP A 12 -13.15 -10.20 -2.18
CA ASP A 12 -12.95 -10.89 -3.46
C ASP A 12 -11.52 -11.36 -3.69
N PHE A 13 -10.53 -10.64 -3.15
CA PHE A 13 -9.10 -10.89 -3.44
C PHE A 13 -8.34 -11.44 -2.24
N ILE A 14 -8.63 -10.97 -1.04
CA ILE A 14 -7.90 -11.38 0.17
C ILE A 14 -8.56 -12.63 0.76
N GLN A 15 -9.86 -12.60 1.06
CA GLN A 15 -10.57 -13.79 1.55
C GLN A 15 -10.69 -14.90 0.51
N GLY A 16 -10.64 -14.56 -0.79
CA GLY A 16 -10.63 -15.51 -1.89
C GLY A 16 -9.28 -16.21 -2.14
N GLU A 17 -8.17 -15.76 -1.55
CA GLU A 17 -6.83 -16.35 -1.73
C GLU A 17 -6.63 -17.55 -0.79
N PRO A 18 -6.58 -18.80 -1.27
CA PRO A 18 -6.45 -19.98 -0.41
C PRO A 18 -5.10 -20.08 0.31
N ASP A 19 -4.04 -19.46 -0.23
CA ASP A 19 -2.73 -19.43 0.42
C ASP A 19 -2.70 -18.42 1.58
N MET A 20 -2.51 -18.92 2.81
CA MET A 20 -2.53 -18.10 4.02
C MET A 20 -1.39 -17.06 4.06
N GLN A 21 -0.18 -17.41 3.60
CA GLN A 21 0.96 -16.50 3.60
C GLN A 21 0.77 -15.39 2.56
N LEU A 22 0.19 -15.73 1.41
CA LEU A 22 -0.10 -14.78 0.35
C LEU A 22 -1.26 -13.85 0.74
N ARG A 23 -2.28 -14.39 1.40
CA ARG A 23 -3.39 -13.64 2.01
C ARG A 23 -2.90 -12.62 3.04
N GLU A 24 -2.05 -13.04 3.98
CA GLU A 24 -1.46 -12.15 4.99
C GLU A 24 -0.63 -11.03 4.34
N LYS A 25 0.17 -11.39 3.34
CA LYS A 25 0.95 -10.42 2.56
C LYS A 25 0.05 -9.40 1.87
N TYR A 26 -1.05 -9.81 1.25
CA TYR A 26 -2.00 -8.90 0.60
C TYR A 26 -2.73 -8.00 1.60
N TYR A 27 -3.10 -8.54 2.76
CA TYR A 27 -3.68 -7.76 3.85
C TYR A 27 -2.73 -6.65 4.32
N ILE A 28 -1.50 -6.99 4.69
CA ILE A 28 -0.48 -6.01 5.13
C ILE A 28 -0.19 -4.98 4.04
N GLN A 29 -0.19 -5.40 2.77
CA GLN A 29 0.05 -4.49 1.65
C GLN A 29 -1.10 -3.51 1.42
N CYS A 30 -2.35 -3.91 1.68
CA CYS A 30 -3.53 -3.15 1.28
C CYS A 30 -4.19 -2.38 2.43
N PHE A 31 -4.14 -2.89 3.66
CA PHE A 31 -4.87 -2.34 4.81
C PHE A 31 -3.97 -1.68 5.86
N ASP A 32 -2.81 -2.27 6.18
CA ASP A 32 -1.97 -1.76 7.27
C ASP A 32 -1.02 -0.63 6.85
N LYS A 33 -0.82 -0.42 5.54
CA LYS A 33 0.06 0.65 5.04
C LYS A 33 -0.71 1.92 4.77
N LYS A 34 -0.07 3.05 5.08
CA LYS A 34 -0.57 4.40 4.74
C LYS A 34 -0.85 4.49 3.23
N VAL A 35 -2.08 4.85 2.89
CA VAL A 35 -2.61 4.84 1.51
C VAL A 35 -2.71 6.26 0.98
N PHE A 36 -2.37 6.45 -0.30
CA PHE A 36 -2.51 7.71 -1.03
C PHE A 36 -3.22 7.46 -2.35
N GLU A 37 -4.25 8.26 -2.65
CA GLU A 37 -4.96 8.14 -3.94
C GLU A 37 -4.16 8.73 -5.11
N LYS A 38 -3.31 9.73 -4.84
CA LYS A 38 -2.49 10.41 -5.83
C LYS A 38 -1.01 10.12 -5.58
N VAL A 39 -0.28 9.86 -6.67
CA VAL A 39 1.17 9.64 -6.61
C VAL A 39 1.92 10.87 -6.08
N SER A 40 1.42 12.08 -6.36
CA SER A 40 1.98 13.34 -5.88
C SER A 40 2.00 13.42 -4.35
N ASP A 41 0.93 12.97 -3.70
CA ASP A 41 0.79 13.02 -2.25
C ASP A 41 1.70 11.99 -1.59
N ALA A 42 1.81 10.80 -2.20
CA ALA A 42 2.77 9.78 -1.78
C ALA A 42 4.22 10.26 -1.91
N GLN A 43 4.56 10.95 -3.01
CA GLN A 43 5.88 11.54 -3.24
C GLN A 43 6.21 12.63 -2.22
N LYS A 44 5.26 13.52 -1.92
CA LYS A 44 5.42 14.55 -0.89
C LYS A 44 5.66 13.91 0.48
N HIS A 45 4.92 12.85 0.81
CA HIS A 45 5.14 12.11 2.05
C HIS A 45 6.54 11.48 2.10
N VAL A 46 7.00 10.81 1.04
CA VAL A 46 8.36 10.24 0.98
C VAL A 46 9.43 11.31 1.15
N LYS A 47 9.33 12.44 0.44
CA LYS A 47 10.30 13.54 0.56
C LYS A 47 10.37 14.06 1.99
N ASN A 48 9.22 14.23 2.65
CA ASN A 48 9.17 14.63 4.05
C ASN A 48 9.82 13.57 4.94
N GLN A 49 9.48 12.29 4.78
CA GLN A 49 10.08 11.20 5.55
C GLN A 49 11.60 11.16 5.41
N GLN A 50 12.13 11.32 4.20
CA GLN A 50 13.58 11.35 3.92
C GLN A 50 14.28 12.59 4.49
N LYS A 51 13.59 13.74 4.51
CA LYS A 51 14.11 15.01 5.04
C LYS A 51 14.21 14.97 6.56
N TYR A 52 13.16 14.47 7.23
CA TYR A 52 13.07 14.49 8.69
C TYR A 52 13.68 13.26 9.35
N TYR A 53 13.68 12.12 8.67
CA TYR A 53 14.13 10.84 9.18
C TYR A 53 15.08 10.21 8.16
N LYS A 54 16.25 9.70 8.59
CA LYS A 54 17.20 9.01 7.68
C LYS A 54 16.58 7.68 7.20
N THR A 55 15.71 7.77 6.22
CA THR A 55 14.86 6.66 5.75
C THR A 55 15.09 6.35 4.29
N LYS A 56 14.92 5.08 3.94
CA LYS A 56 14.75 4.62 2.55
C LYS A 56 13.28 4.27 2.34
N SER A 57 12.52 5.20 1.76
CA SER A 57 11.12 4.98 1.40
C SER A 57 10.95 4.69 -0.10
N ARG A 58 10.06 3.76 -0.45
CA ARG A 58 9.69 3.40 -1.82
C ARG A 58 8.18 3.43 -1.98
N ILE A 59 7.71 4.06 -3.05
CA ILE A 59 6.30 4.10 -3.44
C ILE A 59 6.04 2.91 -4.36
N TYR A 60 4.91 2.26 -4.18
CA TYR A 60 4.41 1.26 -5.13
C TYR A 60 2.90 1.43 -5.32
N GLN A 61 2.42 1.15 -6.52
CA GLN A 61 0.99 1.09 -6.79
C GLN A 61 0.48 -0.30 -6.40
N CYS A 62 -0.51 -0.35 -5.53
CA CYS A 62 -1.16 -1.59 -5.15
C CYS A 62 -2.06 -2.05 -6.29
N LYS A 63 -1.79 -3.25 -6.83
CA LYS A 63 -2.64 -3.86 -7.87
C LYS A 63 -4.02 -4.26 -7.34
N ILE A 64 -4.19 -4.33 -6.02
CA ILE A 64 -5.42 -4.78 -5.37
C ILE A 64 -6.42 -3.62 -5.25
N CYS A 65 -6.05 -2.53 -4.58
CA CYS A 65 -6.93 -1.36 -4.39
C CYS A 65 -6.69 -0.23 -5.40
N GLY A 66 -5.66 -0.31 -6.24
CA GLY A 66 -5.31 0.71 -7.24
C GLY A 66 -4.62 1.96 -6.69
N ASN A 67 -4.49 2.08 -5.35
CA ASN A 67 -3.89 3.23 -4.68
C ASN A 67 -2.37 3.09 -4.52
N TYR A 68 -1.71 4.18 -4.11
CA TYR A 68 -0.28 4.23 -3.86
C TYR A 68 0.00 3.97 -2.38
N HIS A 69 0.91 3.05 -2.11
CA HIS A 69 1.39 2.72 -0.77
C HIS A 69 2.88 2.99 -0.67
N ILE A 70 3.35 3.19 0.55
CA ILE A 70 4.75 3.51 0.84
C ILE A 70 5.31 2.43 1.75
N THR A 71 6.45 1.84 1.36
CA THR A 71 7.31 1.08 2.26
C THR A 71 8.43 1.97 2.75
N THR A 72 8.60 2.12 4.05
CA THR A 72 9.70 2.90 4.65
C THR A 72 10.60 1.97 5.44
N LYS A 73 11.90 2.01 5.19
CA LYS A 73 12.93 1.37 6.02
C LYS A 73 13.74 2.45 6.73
N PHE A 74 13.78 2.41 8.05
CA PHE A 74 14.67 3.24 8.85
C PHE A 74 16.08 2.67 8.78
N LYS A 75 17.09 3.54 8.66
CA LYS A 75 18.50 3.16 8.75
C LYS A 75 18.99 3.30 10.17
#